data_AF-A0A818JCU5-F1
#
_entry.id   AF-A0A818JCU5-F1
#
_cell.length_a   1.000
_cell.length_b   1.000
_cell.length_c   1.000
_cell.angle_alpha   90.00
_cell.angle_beta   90.00
_cell.angle_gamma   90.00
#
_symmetry.space_group_name_H-M   'P 1'
#
loop_
_entity.id
_entity.type
_entity.pdbx_description
1 polymer ?
#
loop_
_entity_poly.entity_id
_entity_poly.type
_entity_poly.pdbx_seq_one_letter_code
_entity_poly.pdbx_strand_id
1 'polypeptide(L)'
;MWEKNQQPVGNYKIEPLGLFRGLGKHPKMGRVKKRINPEDIIINIGRETQIPKPPEGHHWKEVRHDNKQDERDRQKYEKARKLHRFIDKIRENYQTDWKNKEMRIHQRVVALYFICKLPRHVGKEKYEDETDTVDCCSLRVEHIKLFEKINTIGENVVEFDFLGKDWYQVNDKELNAQEI
;
A
#
# COMPACT_ATOMS: atom_id res chain seq x y z
N MET A 1 -12.61 20.47 16.28
CA MET A 1 -11.75 21.67 16.36
C MET A 1 -10.32 21.20 16.36
N TRP A 2 -9.51 21.67 15.42
CA TRP A 2 -8.08 21.40 15.33
C TRP A 2 -7.36 22.75 15.36
N GLU A 3 -6.47 22.97 16.33
CA GLU A 3 -5.73 24.25 16.45
C GLU A 3 -6.62 25.49 16.32
N LYS A 4 -7.78 25.49 17.01
CA LYS A 4 -8.79 26.56 16.98
C LYS A 4 -9.52 26.75 15.64
N ASN A 5 -9.28 25.90 14.64
CA ASN A 5 -9.99 25.88 13.37
C ASN A 5 -11.00 24.72 13.31
N GLN A 6 -12.15 24.95 12.69
CA GLN A 6 -13.07 23.87 12.34
C GLN A 6 -12.51 23.09 11.16
N GLN A 7 -12.50 21.76 11.27
CA GLN A 7 -12.02 20.86 10.22
C GLN A 7 -13.14 19.85 9.91
N PRO A 8 -13.33 19.49 8.63
CA PRO A 8 -14.25 18.43 8.27
C PRO A 8 -13.76 17.11 8.86
N VAL A 9 -14.67 16.34 9.46
CA VAL A 9 -14.39 14.98 9.90
C VAL A 9 -14.80 14.04 8.77
N GLY A 10 -13.91 13.12 8.39
CA GLY A 10 -14.18 12.16 7.32
C GLY A 10 -15.36 11.24 7.63
N ASN A 11 -15.10 10.13 8.34
CA ASN A 11 -16.13 9.14 8.68
C ASN A 11 -16.46 9.21 10.17
N TYR A 12 -17.58 9.83 10.53
CA TYR A 12 -18.08 9.90 11.92
C TYR A 12 -19.17 8.86 12.22
N LYS A 13 -19.80 8.29 11.17
CA LYS A 13 -20.77 7.21 11.32
C LYS A 13 -20.02 5.88 11.46
N ILE A 14 -20.30 5.16 12.53
CA ILE A 14 -19.76 3.82 12.76
C ILE A 14 -20.33 2.86 11.71
N GLU A 15 -19.49 1.97 11.20
CA GLU A 15 -19.92 0.95 10.25
C GLU A 15 -21.00 0.04 10.88
N PRO A 16 -22.16 -0.17 10.22
CA PRO A 16 -23.22 -0.99 10.77
C PRO A 16 -22.86 -2.49 10.78
N LEU A 17 -23.64 -3.27 11.55
CA LEU A 17 -23.64 -4.74 11.46
C LEU A 17 -23.91 -5.14 10.02
N GLY A 18 -23.14 -6.08 9.49
CA GLY A 18 -23.30 -6.55 8.12
C GLY A 18 -22.48 -7.77 7.82
N LEU A 19 -22.46 -8.17 6.56
CA LEU A 19 -21.56 -9.21 6.07
C LEU A 19 -20.28 -8.55 5.52
N PHE A 20 -19.14 -9.17 5.77
CA PHE A 20 -17.87 -8.74 5.24
C PHE A 20 -17.85 -8.95 3.72
N ARG A 21 -17.67 -7.87 2.99
CA ARG A 21 -17.57 -7.85 1.53
C ARG A 21 -16.13 -7.49 1.15
N GLY A 22 -15.22 -8.44 1.35
CA GLY A 22 -13.83 -8.32 0.91
C GLY A 22 -13.76 -8.25 -0.62
N LEU A 23 -12.72 -7.58 -1.14
CA LEU A 23 -12.48 -7.50 -2.59
C LEU A 23 -11.91 -8.81 -3.14
N GLY A 24 -12.25 -9.15 -4.39
CA GLY A 24 -11.78 -10.36 -5.05
C GLY A 24 -12.28 -11.66 -4.38
N LYS A 25 -11.49 -12.73 -4.47
CA LYS A 25 -11.76 -14.03 -3.83
C LYS A 25 -11.34 -14.06 -2.35
N HIS A 26 -11.80 -13.10 -1.55
CA HIS A 26 -11.36 -12.98 -0.15
C HIS A 26 -11.88 -14.15 0.73
N PRO A 27 -11.02 -14.87 1.48
CA PRO A 27 -11.42 -16.02 2.31
C PRO A 27 -12.45 -15.74 3.42
N LYS A 28 -12.62 -14.48 3.81
CA LYS A 28 -13.54 -14.05 4.87
C LYS A 28 -14.84 -13.47 4.34
N MET A 29 -15.02 -13.40 3.02
CA MET A 29 -16.22 -12.87 2.41
C MET A 29 -17.46 -13.62 2.93
N GLY A 30 -18.51 -12.87 3.28
CA GLY A 30 -19.71 -13.42 3.89
C GLY A 30 -19.64 -13.65 5.41
N ARG A 31 -18.48 -13.50 6.06
CA ARG A 31 -18.41 -13.54 7.54
C ARG A 31 -19.13 -12.33 8.15
N VAL A 32 -19.75 -12.51 9.31
CA VAL A 32 -20.47 -11.43 10.01
C VAL A 32 -19.48 -10.40 10.56
N LYS A 33 -19.63 -9.14 10.14
CA LYS A 33 -19.04 -7.97 10.80
C LYS A 33 -19.92 -7.62 11.98
N LYS A 34 -19.40 -7.79 13.20
CA LYS A 34 -20.12 -7.51 14.44
C LYS A 34 -20.38 -6.01 14.58
N ARG A 35 -21.47 -5.66 15.28
CA ARG A 35 -21.74 -4.28 15.70
C ARG A 35 -20.63 -3.84 16.66
N ILE A 36 -20.12 -2.63 16.43
CA ILE A 36 -19.18 -1.96 17.33
C ILE A 36 -19.98 -1.27 18.43
N ASN A 37 -19.63 -1.52 19.69
CA ASN A 37 -20.22 -0.88 20.86
C ASN A 37 -19.31 0.25 21.39
N PRO A 38 -19.82 1.16 22.24
CA PRO A 38 -18.97 2.17 22.89
C PRO A 38 -17.73 1.61 23.59
N GLU A 39 -17.86 0.42 24.18
CA GLU A 39 -16.80 -0.30 24.90
C GLU A 39 -15.68 -0.81 23.97
N ASP A 40 -15.89 -0.76 22.64
CA ASP A 40 -14.87 -1.08 21.63
C ASP A 40 -14.15 0.18 21.12
N ILE A 41 -14.67 1.38 21.41
CA ILE A 41 -14.24 2.64 20.83
C ILE A 41 -13.20 3.32 21.72
N ILE A 42 -12.07 3.69 21.11
CA ILE A 42 -11.01 4.48 21.72
C ILE A 42 -11.13 5.92 21.23
N ILE A 43 -11.30 6.86 22.15
CA ILE A 43 -11.35 8.29 21.84
C ILE A 43 -9.93 8.86 21.93
N ASN A 44 -9.44 9.43 20.84
CA ASN A 44 -8.21 10.23 20.84
C ASN A 44 -8.58 11.72 20.78
N ILE A 45 -8.24 12.49 21.81
CA ILE A 45 -8.62 13.91 21.91
C ILE A 45 -7.52 14.73 22.60
N GLY A 46 -7.56 16.06 22.58
CA GLY A 46 -6.62 16.90 23.30
C GLY A 46 -6.76 16.77 24.83
N ARG A 47 -5.67 17.00 25.58
CA ARG A 47 -5.67 16.84 27.05
C ARG A 47 -6.61 17.83 27.77
N GLU A 48 -6.79 19.01 27.20
CA GLU A 48 -7.56 20.11 27.79
C GLU A 48 -8.97 20.23 27.19
N THR A 49 -9.31 19.38 26.22
CA THR A 49 -10.61 19.41 25.55
C THR A 49 -11.64 18.54 26.27
N GLN A 50 -12.90 18.97 26.25
CA GLN A 50 -14.00 18.21 26.81
C GLN A 50 -14.16 16.87 26.08
N ILE A 51 -14.09 15.78 26.83
CA ILE A 51 -14.28 14.42 26.32
C ILE A 51 -15.78 14.23 25.97
N PRO A 52 -16.12 13.68 24.79
CA PRO A 52 -17.50 13.39 24.45
C PRO A 52 -18.09 12.34 25.41
N LYS A 53 -19.32 12.55 25.87
CA LYS A 53 -19.99 11.57 26.72
C LYS A 53 -20.40 10.34 25.88
N PRO A 54 -20.21 9.12 26.40
CA PRO A 54 -20.75 7.92 25.78
C PRO A 54 -22.29 7.93 25.85
N PRO A 55 -22.97 7.08 25.05
CA PRO A 55 -24.40 6.84 25.20
C PRO A 55 -24.78 6.43 26.62
N GLU A 56 -26.04 6.64 27.00
CA GLU A 56 -26.54 6.32 28.33
C GLU A 56 -26.31 4.84 28.68
N GLY A 57 -25.78 4.58 29.88
CA GLY A 57 -25.44 3.24 30.35
C GLY A 57 -24.13 2.66 29.80
N HIS A 58 -23.41 3.38 28.95
CA HIS A 58 -22.18 2.91 28.30
C HIS A 58 -20.93 3.67 28.73
N HIS A 59 -19.77 3.10 28.40
CA HIS A 59 -18.47 3.77 28.55
C HIS A 59 -17.57 3.56 27.33
N TRP A 60 -16.64 4.48 27.11
CA TRP A 60 -15.62 4.30 26.08
C TRP A 60 -14.59 3.26 26.54
N LYS A 61 -14.01 2.53 25.57
CA LYS A 61 -12.93 1.57 25.84
C LYS A 61 -11.74 2.23 26.53
N GLU A 62 -11.32 3.37 25.98
CA GLU A 62 -10.14 4.11 26.40
C GLU A 62 -10.25 5.55 25.90
N VAL A 63 -9.73 6.49 26.67
CA VAL A 63 -9.47 7.87 26.22
C VAL A 63 -7.97 8.11 26.24
N ARG A 64 -7.42 8.53 25.11
CA ARG A 64 -5.98 8.82 24.94
C ARG A 64 -5.76 10.19 24.32
N HIS A 65 -4.51 10.64 24.42
CA HIS A 65 -4.07 11.97 23.98
C HIS A 65 -2.75 11.84 23.21
N ASP A 66 -2.82 11.28 22.00
CA ASP A 66 -1.66 11.04 21.13
C ASP A 66 -1.69 11.94 19.89
N ASN A 67 -0.67 12.80 19.77
CA ASN A 67 -0.48 13.73 18.66
C ASN A 67 0.51 13.19 17.60
N LYS A 68 0.95 11.93 17.69
CA LYS A 68 1.94 11.36 16.76
C LYS A 68 1.45 11.21 15.32
N GLN A 69 0.13 11.26 15.08
CA GLN A 69 -0.41 11.01 13.74
C GLN A 69 0.01 12.07 12.72
N ASP A 70 -0.07 13.35 13.07
CA ASP A 70 0.26 14.44 12.13
C ASP A 70 1.75 14.52 11.87
N GLU A 71 2.56 14.28 12.91
CA GLU A 71 4.01 14.22 12.78
C GLU A 71 4.42 13.10 11.79
N ARG A 72 3.75 11.94 11.83
CA ARG A 72 3.98 10.87 10.86
C ARG A 72 3.64 11.30 9.43
N ASP A 73 2.53 12.00 9.22
CA ASP A 73 2.14 12.47 7.90
C ASP A 73 3.09 13.56 7.37
N ARG A 74 3.53 14.49 8.21
CA ARG A 74 4.55 15.47 7.83
C ARG A 74 5.87 14.77 7.45
N GLN A 75 6.32 13.82 8.26
CA GLN A 75 7.53 13.05 7.99
C GLN A 75 7.46 12.24 6.70
N LYS A 76 6.28 11.74 6.31
CA LYS A 76 6.05 11.06 5.03
C LYS A 76 6.43 11.97 3.85
N TYR A 77 5.94 13.20 3.83
CA TYR A 77 6.25 14.15 2.75
C TYR A 77 7.70 14.64 2.79
N GLU A 78 8.26 14.88 3.97
CA GLU A 78 9.68 15.24 4.11
C GLU A 78 10.62 14.13 3.60
N LYS A 79 10.29 12.85 3.88
CA LYS A 79 11.04 11.72 3.34
C LYS A 79 10.98 11.67 1.81
N ALA A 80 9.80 11.90 1.22
CA ALA A 80 9.66 11.97 -0.24
C ALA A 80 10.49 13.13 -0.86
N ARG A 81 10.47 14.31 -0.24
CA ARG A 81 11.28 15.46 -0.67
C ARG A 81 12.78 15.18 -0.58
N LYS A 82 13.23 14.52 0.50
CA LYS A 82 14.62 14.08 0.65
C LYS A 82 15.00 13.09 -0.45
N LEU A 83 14.16 12.08 -0.70
CA LEU A 83 14.38 11.09 -1.74
C LEU A 83 14.52 11.74 -3.13
N HIS A 84 13.68 12.72 -3.44
CA HIS A 84 13.72 13.43 -4.72
C HIS A 84 15.09 14.06 -5.00
N ARG A 85 15.82 14.54 -3.98
CA ARG A 85 17.17 15.11 -4.15
C ARG A 85 18.25 14.09 -4.50
N PHE A 86 18.00 12.80 -4.24
CA PHE A 86 18.97 11.72 -4.44
C PHE A 86 18.54 10.70 -5.50
N ILE A 87 17.41 10.95 -6.18
CA ILE A 87 16.81 9.95 -7.07
C ILE A 87 17.74 9.60 -8.25
N ASP A 88 18.44 10.57 -8.81
CA ASP A 88 19.32 10.34 -9.95
C ASP A 88 20.55 9.51 -9.55
N LYS A 89 21.14 9.80 -8.38
CA LYS A 89 22.20 8.97 -7.81
C LYS A 89 21.75 7.53 -7.53
N ILE A 90 20.51 7.35 -7.06
CA ILE A 90 19.94 6.00 -6.85
C ILE A 90 19.80 5.26 -8.19
N ARG A 91 19.38 5.98 -9.24
CA ARG A 91 19.25 5.44 -10.60
C ARG A 91 20.59 5.00 -11.18
N GLU A 92 21.60 5.85 -11.07
CA GLU A 92 22.97 5.52 -11.48
C GLU A 92 23.51 4.30 -10.73
N ASN A 93 23.26 4.23 -9.41
CA ASN A 93 23.71 3.11 -8.58
C ASN A 93 23.06 1.79 -9.00
N TYR A 94 21.73 1.72 -9.12
CA TYR A 94 21.11 0.46 -9.53
C TYR A 94 21.46 0.11 -10.98
N GLN A 95 21.73 1.11 -11.82
CA GLN A 95 22.17 0.87 -13.20
C GLN A 95 23.55 0.20 -13.28
N THR A 96 24.46 0.56 -12.39
CA THR A 96 25.77 -0.11 -12.29
C THR A 96 25.65 -1.52 -11.72
N ASP A 97 24.73 -1.73 -10.77
CA ASP A 97 24.47 -3.04 -10.15
C ASP A 97 23.81 -4.07 -11.12
N TRP A 98 23.32 -3.68 -12.31
CA TRP A 98 22.80 -4.62 -13.33
C TRP A 98 23.81 -5.63 -13.87
N LYS A 99 25.11 -5.36 -13.69
CA LYS A 99 26.20 -6.24 -14.13
C LYS A 99 26.82 -7.01 -12.97
N ASN A 100 26.22 -6.93 -11.79
CA ASN A 100 26.76 -7.53 -10.58
C ASN A 100 26.61 -9.05 -10.58
N LYS A 101 27.64 -9.79 -10.17
CA LYS A 101 27.58 -11.27 -10.20
C LYS A 101 26.67 -11.86 -9.11
N GLU A 102 26.33 -11.09 -8.08
CA GLU A 102 25.50 -11.57 -6.97
C GLU A 102 24.00 -11.51 -7.31
N MET A 103 23.35 -12.68 -7.34
CA MET A 103 21.91 -12.81 -7.66
C MET A 103 21.02 -11.94 -6.77
N ARG A 104 21.33 -11.84 -5.48
CA ARG A 104 20.57 -11.01 -4.54
C ARG A 104 20.59 -9.53 -4.93
N ILE A 105 21.73 -9.06 -5.45
CA ILE A 105 21.88 -7.69 -5.93
C ILE A 105 21.05 -7.51 -7.20
N HIS A 106 21.14 -8.44 -8.16
CA HIS A 106 20.31 -8.41 -9.37
C HIS A 106 18.81 -8.40 -9.09
N GLN A 107 18.32 -9.29 -8.22
CA GLN A 107 16.90 -9.31 -7.84
C GLN A 107 16.45 -7.97 -7.25
N ARG A 108 17.28 -7.38 -6.37
CA ARG A 108 17.00 -6.07 -5.78
C ARG A 108 16.96 -4.96 -6.82
N VAL A 109 17.89 -4.96 -7.78
CA VAL A 109 17.95 -3.95 -8.85
C VAL A 109 16.74 -4.05 -9.76
N VAL A 110 16.36 -5.26 -10.20
CA VAL A 110 15.17 -5.49 -11.03
C VAL A 110 13.91 -5.02 -10.32
N ALA A 111 13.74 -5.36 -9.03
CA ALA A 111 12.60 -4.90 -8.25
C ALA A 111 12.58 -3.37 -8.11
N LEU A 112 13.73 -2.75 -7.86
CA LEU A 112 13.83 -1.30 -7.75
C LEU A 112 13.52 -0.61 -9.10
N TYR A 113 13.99 -1.17 -10.20
CA TYR A 113 13.68 -0.72 -11.55
C TYR A 113 12.18 -0.74 -11.81
N PHE A 114 11.52 -1.87 -11.51
CA PHE A 114 10.07 -1.96 -11.62
C PHE A 114 9.39 -0.89 -10.79
N ILE A 115 9.68 -0.76 -9.48
CA ILE A 115 9.08 0.28 -8.62
C ILE A 115 9.30 1.70 -9.17
N CYS A 116 10.47 1.99 -9.74
CA CYS A 116 10.81 3.31 -10.24
C CYS A 116 10.16 3.65 -11.59
N LYS A 117 9.99 2.68 -12.49
CA LYS A 117 9.53 2.91 -13.88
C LYS A 117 8.06 2.56 -14.08
N LEU A 118 7.62 1.47 -13.48
CA LEU A 118 6.26 0.97 -13.50
C LEU A 118 5.74 1.28 -12.10
N PRO A 119 4.94 2.34 -11.85
CA PRO A 119 4.60 2.85 -10.51
C PRO A 119 3.85 1.81 -9.66
N ARG A 120 4.59 0.79 -9.23
CA ARG A 120 4.14 -0.44 -8.61
C ARG A 120 4.43 -0.32 -7.13
N HIS A 121 3.54 -0.89 -6.36
CA HIS A 121 3.74 -0.99 -4.93
C HIS A 121 4.86 -2.00 -4.67
N VAL A 122 5.58 -1.84 -3.56
CA VAL A 122 6.65 -2.77 -3.17
C VAL A 122 6.08 -4.17 -2.95
N GLY A 123 4.87 -4.26 -2.42
CA GLY A 123 4.25 -5.51 -1.98
C GLY A 123 4.74 -5.93 -0.60
N LYS A 124 3.84 -6.56 0.14
CA LYS A 124 4.16 -7.31 1.35
C LYS A 124 3.68 -8.73 1.17
N GLU A 125 4.34 -9.66 1.84
CA GLU A 125 3.83 -11.02 1.94
C GLU A 125 2.42 -11.00 2.53
N LYS A 126 1.55 -11.81 1.92
CA LYS A 126 0.16 -11.96 2.29
C LYS A 126 0.01 -13.20 3.18
N TYR A 127 -0.85 -13.11 4.18
CA TYR A 127 -1.23 -14.25 5.00
C TYR A 127 -2.37 -15.04 4.33
N GLU A 128 -2.55 -16.30 4.74
CA GLU A 128 -3.55 -17.23 4.18
C GLU A 128 -5.00 -16.70 4.24
N ASP A 129 -5.27 -15.72 5.10
CA ASP A 129 -6.60 -15.19 5.35
C ASP A 129 -6.89 -13.87 4.59
N GLU A 130 -5.98 -13.46 3.69
CA GLU A 130 -6.09 -12.31 2.80
C GLU A 130 -6.38 -12.73 1.34
N THR A 131 -6.81 -11.79 0.50
CA THR A 131 -6.97 -12.03 -0.94
C THR A 131 -5.59 -12.15 -1.60
N ASP A 132 -5.39 -13.20 -2.41
CA ASP A 132 -4.17 -13.37 -3.22
C ASP A 132 -4.09 -12.25 -4.27
N THR A 133 -3.26 -11.27 -3.95
CA THR A 133 -2.92 -10.11 -4.76
C THR A 133 -1.42 -9.93 -4.61
N VAL A 134 -0.75 -9.58 -5.70
CA VAL A 134 0.71 -9.47 -5.72
C VAL A 134 1.14 -8.07 -6.14
N ASP A 135 2.30 -7.66 -5.66
CA ASP A 135 3.01 -6.49 -6.16
C ASP A 135 4.48 -6.85 -6.44
N CYS A 136 5.34 -5.84 -6.65
CA CYS A 136 6.68 -6.00 -7.21
C CYS A 136 7.53 -7.09 -6.56
N CYS A 137 7.62 -7.14 -5.23
CA CYS A 137 8.47 -8.09 -4.52
C CYS A 137 7.79 -9.44 -4.24
N SER A 138 6.50 -9.59 -4.57
CA SER A 138 5.75 -10.83 -4.40
C SER A 138 5.27 -11.44 -5.73
N LEU A 139 5.80 -10.94 -6.85
CA LEU A 139 5.56 -11.53 -8.17
C LEU A 139 6.06 -12.98 -8.19
N ARG A 140 5.37 -13.82 -8.96
CA ARG A 140 5.65 -15.23 -9.15
C ARG A 140 5.93 -15.45 -10.63
N VAL A 141 6.58 -16.58 -10.95
CA VAL A 141 6.97 -16.89 -12.34
C VAL A 141 5.76 -16.91 -13.29
N GLU A 142 4.60 -17.36 -12.81
CA GLU A 142 3.35 -17.39 -13.59
C GLU A 142 2.82 -16.00 -14.02
N HIS A 143 3.24 -14.93 -13.35
CA HIS A 143 2.76 -13.56 -13.60
C HIS A 143 3.55 -12.82 -14.69
N ILE A 144 4.61 -13.42 -15.22
CA ILE A 144 5.53 -12.77 -16.14
C ILE A 144 5.76 -13.68 -17.35
N LYS A 145 5.62 -13.12 -18.55
CA LYS A 145 6.02 -13.78 -19.80
C LYS A 145 7.04 -12.93 -20.52
N LEU A 146 8.05 -13.59 -21.09
CA LEU A 146 9.14 -12.95 -21.81
C LEU A 146 9.01 -13.25 -23.31
N PHE A 147 9.14 -12.21 -24.13
CA PHE A 147 9.06 -12.31 -25.58
C PHE A 147 10.28 -11.63 -26.21
N GLU A 148 10.99 -12.33 -27.09
CA GLU A 148 12.13 -11.74 -27.81
C GLU A 148 11.69 -10.59 -28.73
N LYS A 149 10.51 -10.73 -29.37
CA LYS A 149 9.95 -9.70 -30.24
C LYS A 149 8.43 -9.79 -30.31
N ILE A 150 7.78 -8.63 -30.21
CA ILE A 150 6.36 -8.46 -30.52
C ILE A 150 6.26 -7.36 -31.57
N ASN A 151 5.76 -7.69 -32.76
CA ASN A 151 5.74 -6.80 -33.93
C ASN A 151 5.13 -5.41 -33.66
N THR A 152 4.21 -5.31 -32.69
CA THR A 152 3.51 -4.07 -32.33
C THR A 152 4.19 -3.26 -31.23
N ILE A 153 5.20 -3.81 -30.53
CA ILE A 153 5.79 -3.21 -29.32
C ILE A 153 7.31 -3.04 -29.44
N GLY A 154 8.00 -4.04 -29.98
CA GLY A 154 9.46 -4.02 -30.11
C GLY A 154 10.12 -5.34 -29.72
N GLU A 155 11.38 -5.25 -29.32
CA GLU A 155 12.23 -6.37 -28.90
C GLU A 155 12.36 -6.43 -27.36
N ASN A 156 12.70 -7.61 -26.84
CA ASN A 156 12.87 -7.90 -25.41
C ASN A 156 11.68 -7.42 -24.55
N VAL A 157 10.49 -7.93 -24.87
CA VAL A 157 9.24 -7.53 -24.22
C VAL A 157 8.94 -8.37 -22.99
N VAL A 158 8.56 -7.70 -21.91
CA VAL A 158 8.05 -8.31 -20.69
C VAL A 158 6.55 -8.05 -20.59
N GLU A 159 5.76 -9.12 -20.57
CA GLU A 159 4.32 -9.06 -20.31
C GLU A 159 4.06 -9.39 -18.85
N PHE A 160 3.27 -8.54 -18.20
CA PHE A 160 2.79 -8.75 -16.85
C PHE A 160 1.29 -9.03 -16.87
N ASP A 161 0.91 -10.11 -16.19
CA ASP A 161 -0.48 -10.54 -16.05
C ASP A 161 -0.69 -10.99 -14.60
N PHE A 162 -1.23 -10.09 -13.77
CA PHE A 162 -1.50 -10.37 -12.37
C PHE A 162 -2.57 -9.47 -11.77
N LEU A 163 -3.06 -9.86 -10.59
CA LEU A 163 -4.00 -9.10 -9.80
C LEU A 163 -3.27 -8.28 -8.73
N GLY A 164 -3.28 -6.96 -8.91
CA GLY A 164 -2.68 -6.02 -7.98
C GLY A 164 -3.60 -5.69 -6.80
N LYS A 165 -3.19 -4.69 -6.01
CA LYS A 165 -3.99 -4.14 -4.92
C LYS A 165 -5.42 -3.83 -5.39
N ASP A 166 -6.38 -4.11 -4.51
CA ASP A 166 -7.82 -3.90 -4.75
C ASP A 166 -8.39 -4.74 -5.92
N TRP A 167 -7.70 -5.84 -6.29
CA TRP A 167 -8.08 -6.75 -7.39
C TRP A 167 -8.08 -6.08 -8.77
N TYR A 168 -7.29 -5.02 -8.92
CA TYR A 168 -7.09 -4.43 -10.24
C TYR A 168 -6.23 -5.35 -11.10
N GLN A 169 -6.74 -5.73 -12.27
CA GLN A 169 -6.00 -6.53 -13.23
C GLN A 169 -4.94 -5.66 -13.90
N VAL A 170 -3.68 -6.04 -13.75
CA VAL A 170 -2.55 -5.46 -14.47
C VAL A 170 -2.27 -6.33 -15.68
N ASN A 171 -2.51 -5.78 -16.87
CA ASN A 171 -2.25 -6.41 -18.16
C ASN A 171 -1.38 -5.48 -18.99
N ASP A 172 -0.11 -5.39 -18.62
CA ASP A 172 0.83 -4.46 -19.24
C ASP A 172 1.85 -5.24 -20.07
N LYS A 173 1.94 -4.88 -21.36
CA LYS A 173 3.04 -5.29 -22.23
C LYS A 173 4.03 -4.14 -22.30
N GLU A 174 4.80 -3.99 -21.25
CA GLU A 174 5.76 -2.91 -21.12
C GLU A 174 7.11 -3.51 -20.84
N LEU A 175 7.97 -3.43 -21.86
CA LEU A 175 9.34 -2.93 -21.82
C LEU A 175 10.00 -3.24 -23.16
N ASN A 176 10.73 -2.28 -23.73
CA ASN A 176 11.84 -2.64 -24.61
C ASN A 176 13.02 -2.88 -23.67
N ALA A 177 13.29 -4.13 -23.31
CA ALA A 177 14.36 -4.46 -22.35
C ALA A 177 15.77 -4.29 -22.94
N GLN A 178 15.95 -3.46 -23.98
CA GLN A 178 17.27 -2.91 -24.35
C GLN A 178 17.92 -2.08 -23.23
N GLU A 179 17.17 -1.65 -22.21
CA GLU A 179 17.70 -1.02 -20.97
C GLU A 179 18.03 -2.02 -19.84
N ILE A 180 17.79 -3.33 -20.03
CA ILE A 180 18.08 -4.43 -19.08
C ILE A 180 19.27 -5.25 -19.61
#